data_AF-A0A5N6QDU0-F1
#
_entry.id   AF-A0A5N6QDU0-F1
#
_cell.length_a   1.000
_cell.length_b   1.000
_cell.length_c   1.000
_cell.angle_alpha   90.00
_cell.angle_beta   90.00
_cell.angle_gamma   90.00
#
_symmetry.space_group_name_H-M   'P 1'
#
loop_
_entity.id
_entity.type
_entity.pdbx_description
1 polymer ?
#
loop_
_entity_poly.entity_id
_entity_poly.type
_entity_poly.pdbx_seq_one_letter_code
_entity_poly.pdbx_strand_id
1 'polypeptide(L)'
;MASPENLVQIVDPNLLTREVEDLEVATEEDDYNNDDHDDIEAVEERVLIENLSQMNSKVQKCLLSIFKVGLSCSLAAPNERMKMEDVTRELHRIKNDFLQVRIHE
;
A
#
# COMPACT_ATOMS: atom_id res chain seq x y z
N MET A 1 -10.93 3.65 -16.69
CA MET A 1 -10.76 3.71 -15.22
C MET A 1 -9.94 2.49 -14.83
N ALA A 2 -8.87 2.67 -14.06
CA ALA A 2 -8.03 1.55 -13.63
C ALA A 2 -8.84 0.61 -12.70
N SER A 3 -8.75 -0.70 -12.94
CA SER A 3 -9.46 -1.70 -12.14
C SER A 3 -8.77 -1.88 -10.79
N PRO A 4 -9.51 -1.93 -9.65
CA PRO A 4 -8.95 -2.23 -8.33
C PRO A 4 -8.23 -3.59 -8.27
N GLU A 5 -8.51 -4.49 -9.22
CA GLU A 5 -7.86 -5.78 -9.31
C GLU A 5 -6.37 -5.66 -9.70
N ASN A 6 -6.01 -4.56 -10.36
CA ASN A 6 -4.64 -4.21 -10.74
C ASN A 6 -4.05 -3.18 -9.78
N LEU A 7 -4.02 -3.52 -8.48
CA LEU A 7 -3.50 -2.64 -7.40
C LEU A 7 -2.11 -2.07 -7.72
N VAL A 8 -1.27 -2.87 -8.35
CA VAL A 8 0.06 -2.54 -8.89
C VAL A 8 0.12 -1.23 -9.69
N GLN A 9 -0.94 -0.88 -10.43
CA GLN A 9 -0.96 0.29 -11.30
C GLN A 9 -1.54 1.55 -10.64
N ILE A 10 -2.06 1.42 -9.42
CA ILE A 10 -2.87 2.46 -8.75
C ILE A 10 -2.28 2.84 -7.40
N VAL A 11 -1.67 1.87 -6.71
CA VAL A 11 -1.08 2.05 -5.38
C VAL A 11 0.33 2.61 -5.54
N ASP A 12 0.63 3.68 -4.78
CA ASP A 12 1.99 4.20 -4.68
C ASP A 12 2.93 3.07 -4.21
N PRO A 13 3.98 2.74 -4.96
CA PRO A 13 4.92 1.69 -4.59
C PRO A 13 5.58 1.88 -3.22
N ASN A 14 5.69 3.11 -2.70
CA ASN A 14 6.18 3.39 -1.35
C ASN A 14 5.21 2.92 -0.25
N LEU A 15 3.94 2.66 -0.56
CA LEU A 15 3.01 2.00 0.37
C LEU A 15 3.27 0.49 0.46
N LEU A 16 4.15 -0.05 -0.39
CA LEU A 16 4.49 -1.47 -0.48
C LEU A 16 5.88 -1.77 0.09
N THR A 17 6.71 -0.75 0.29
CA THR A 17 7.97 -0.89 1.02
C THR A 17 7.64 -1.20 2.47
N ARG A 18 8.01 -2.40 2.91
CA ARG A 18 8.14 -2.71 4.33
C ARG A 18 9.18 -1.72 4.87
N GLU A 19 8.75 -0.77 5.68
CA GLU A 19 9.69 0.01 6.50
C GLU A 19 10.51 -1.01 7.30
N VAL A 20 11.79 -1.12 6.96
CA VAL A 20 12.78 -1.86 7.74
C VAL A 20 13.19 -0.98 8.91
N GLU A 21 12.23 -0.54 9.71
CA GLU A 21 12.50 -0.14 11.09
C GLU A 21 12.56 -1.43 11.91
N ASP A 22 13.73 -2.07 11.92
CA ASP A 22 14.26 -2.97 12.97
C ASP A 22 15.32 -3.94 12.41
N LEU A 23 16.45 -3.40 11.92
CA LEU A 23 17.72 -4.10 12.03
C LEU A 23 18.83 -3.08 12.30
N GLU A 24 19.34 -3.09 13.53
CA GLU A 24 20.60 -2.47 13.90
C GLU A 24 21.70 -2.94 12.94
N VAL A 25 22.16 -2.06 12.05
CA VAL A 25 23.44 -2.25 11.36
C VAL A 25 24.35 -1.15 11.84
N ALA A 26 25.17 -1.50 12.84
CA ALA A 26 26.37 -0.75 13.13
C ALA A 26 27.31 -0.88 11.93
N THR A 27 27.45 0.20 11.17
CA THR A 27 28.64 0.43 10.35
C THR A 27 29.10 1.85 10.63
N GLU A 28 30.13 1.94 11.48
CA GLU A 28 30.97 3.13 11.55
C GLU A 28 31.94 3.15 10.35
N GLU A 29 32.19 4.38 9.89
CA GLU A 29 33.34 4.89 9.10
C GLU A 29 33.55 4.38 7.66
N ASP A 30 33.38 5.24 6.64
CA ASP A 30 34.52 5.98 6.04
C ASP A 30 34.15 6.80 4.78
N ASP A 31 34.70 8.03 4.77
CA ASP A 31 35.19 8.87 3.67
C ASP A 31 34.32 9.24 2.44
N TYR A 32 34.17 10.56 2.22
CA TYR A 32 33.63 11.16 1.01
C TYR A 32 34.62 11.03 -0.14
N ASN A 33 34.17 10.72 -1.37
CA ASN A 33 34.47 11.51 -2.58
C ASN A 33 33.62 11.07 -3.78
N ASN A 34 33.30 12.06 -4.62
CA ASN A 34 32.29 12.09 -5.68
C ASN A 34 32.76 11.47 -7.01
N ASP A 35 31.77 11.29 -7.90
CA ASP A 35 31.86 11.31 -9.38
C ASP A 35 31.93 9.94 -10.09
N ASP A 36 30.76 9.41 -10.45
CA ASP A 36 30.61 8.79 -11.77
C ASP A 36 29.17 8.96 -12.28
N HIS A 37 29.09 9.36 -13.55
CA HIS A 37 27.90 9.74 -14.28
C HIS A 37 27.40 8.51 -15.05
N ASP A 38 26.21 7.98 -14.76
CA ASP A 38 25.23 7.45 -15.73
C ASP A 38 24.15 6.57 -15.08
N ASP A 39 22.90 6.75 -15.56
CA ASP A 39 21.73 5.86 -15.47
C ASP A 39 21.02 5.64 -14.11
N ILE A 40 20.52 6.72 -13.52
CA ILE A 40 19.64 6.68 -12.32
C ILE A 40 18.22 6.12 -12.60
N GLU A 41 17.76 6.07 -13.86
CA GLU A 41 16.37 5.66 -14.18
C GLU A 41 16.12 4.14 -14.10
N ALA A 42 17.14 3.29 -14.29
CA ALA A 42 16.95 1.82 -14.34
C ALA A 42 17.02 1.12 -12.96
N VAL A 43 17.60 1.78 -11.96
CA VAL A 43 17.74 1.25 -10.59
C VAL A 43 16.42 1.36 -9.84
N GLU A 44 15.69 2.47 -10.03
CA GLU A 44 14.38 2.70 -9.43
C GLU A 44 13.35 1.68 -9.93
N GLU A 45 13.28 1.43 -11.24
CA GLU A 45 12.33 0.48 -11.83
C GLU A 45 12.50 -0.95 -11.29
N ARG A 46 13.74 -1.39 -11.06
CA ARG A 46 14.03 -2.73 -10.52
C ARG A 46 13.59 -2.87 -9.07
N VAL A 47 13.84 -1.86 -8.25
CA VAL A 47 13.42 -1.82 -6.84
C VAL A 47 11.89 -1.78 -6.72
N LEU A 48 11.21 -1.05 -7.61
CA LEU A 48 9.75 -0.98 -7.67
C LEU A 48 9.11 -2.34 -8.02
N ILE A 49 9.64 -3.04 -9.02
CA ILE A 49 9.18 -4.39 -9.41
C ILE A 49 9.39 -5.40 -8.28
N GLU A 50 10.52 -5.30 -7.58
CA GLU A 50 10.85 -6.19 -6.45
C GLU A 50 9.92 -5.94 -5.25
N ASN A 51 9.68 -4.67 -4.89
CA ASN A 51 8.73 -4.27 -3.86
C ASN A 51 7.29 -4.72 -4.17
N LEU A 52 6.87 -4.65 -5.43
CA LEU A 52 5.57 -5.16 -5.89
C LEU A 52 5.46 -6.68 -5.78
N SER A 53 6.53 -7.40 -6.15
CA SER A 53 6.59 -8.86 -6.03
C SER A 53 6.59 -9.33 -4.56
N GLN A 54 7.03 -8.46 -3.65
CA GLN A 54 7.06 -8.68 -2.21
C GLN A 54 5.81 -8.15 -1.48
N MET A 55 4.85 -7.55 -2.19
CA MET A 55 3.62 -7.04 -1.58
C MET A 55 2.94 -8.16 -0.78
N ASN A 56 2.87 -7.95 0.53
CA ASN A 56 2.26 -8.91 1.44
C ASN A 56 0.80 -9.15 1.01
N SER A 57 0.42 -10.42 0.77
CA SER A 57 -0.94 -10.80 0.36
C SER A 57 -2.04 -10.25 1.29
N LYS A 58 -1.70 -10.01 2.57
CA LYS A 58 -2.57 -9.38 3.56
C LYS A 58 -2.79 -7.88 3.27
N VAL A 59 -1.74 -7.15 2.91
CA VAL A 59 -1.80 -5.74 2.50
C VAL A 59 -2.58 -5.62 1.19
N GLN A 60 -2.30 -6.49 0.21
CA GLN A 60 -3.03 -6.53 -1.05
C GLN A 60 -4.54 -6.70 -0.84
N LYS A 61 -4.96 -7.65 0.00
CA LYS A 61 -6.38 -7.87 0.33
C LYS A 61 -7.01 -6.69 1.08
N CYS A 62 -6.25 -6.04 1.95
CA CYS A 62 -6.69 -4.85 2.67
C CYS A 62 -6.96 -3.69 1.69
N LEU A 63 -5.99 -3.36 0.84
CA LEU A 63 -6.10 -2.30 -0.16
C LEU A 63 -7.26 -2.54 -1.13
N LEU A 64 -7.42 -3.78 -1.60
CA LEU A 64 -8.56 -4.14 -2.45
C LEU A 64 -9.91 -3.85 -1.75
N SER A 65 -10.01 -4.15 -0.45
CA SER A 65 -11.22 -3.90 0.32
C SER A 65 -11.47 -2.40 0.53
N ILE A 66 -10.42 -1.62 0.81
CA ILE A 66 -10.50 -0.15 0.94
C ILE A 66 -10.95 0.48 -0.37
N PHE A 67 -10.40 0.06 -1.51
CA PHE A 67 -10.80 0.60 -2.81
C PHE A 67 -12.23 0.27 -3.18
N LYS A 68 -12.75 -0.91 -2.81
CA LYS A 68 -14.18 -1.21 -2.99
C LYS A 68 -15.08 -0.23 -2.24
N VAL A 69 -14.71 0.12 -0.99
CA VAL A 69 -15.42 1.15 -0.22
C VAL A 69 -15.29 2.51 -0.89
N GLY A 70 -14.07 2.92 -1.24
CA GLY A 70 -13.78 4.20 -1.89
C GLY A 70 -14.53 4.39 -3.23
N LEU A 71 -14.59 3.35 -4.06
CA LEU A 71 -15.37 3.35 -5.30
C LEU A 71 -16.87 3.49 -5.04
N SER A 72 -17.39 2.77 -4.05
CA SER A 72 -18.80 2.86 -3.67
C SER A 72 -19.15 4.26 -3.16
N CYS A 73 -18.22 4.96 -2.52
CA CYS A 73 -18.38 6.37 -2.13
C CYS A 73 -18.25 7.36 -3.30
N SER A 74 -17.58 6.97 -4.38
CA SER A 74 -17.24 7.83 -5.52
C SER A 74 -18.21 7.68 -6.70
N LEU A 75 -19.34 6.98 -6.51
CA LEU A 75 -20.38 6.88 -7.53
C LEU A 75 -20.95 8.26 -7.87
N ALA A 76 -21.25 8.45 -9.15
CA ALA A 76 -21.64 9.75 -9.69
C ALA A 76 -22.90 10.31 -9.01
N ALA A 77 -23.92 9.46 -8.83
CA ALA A 77 -25.18 9.86 -8.22
C ALA A 77 -25.14 9.72 -6.69
N PRO A 78 -25.53 10.75 -5.91
CA PRO A 78 -25.49 10.71 -4.45
C PRO A 78 -26.26 9.56 -3.80
N ASN A 79 -27.38 9.16 -4.42
CA ASN A 79 -28.26 8.08 -3.94
C ASN A 79 -27.72 6.68 -4.22
N GLU A 80 -26.72 6.54 -5.09
CA GLU A 80 -26.06 5.26 -5.35
C GLU A 80 -24.86 5.03 -4.43
N ARG A 81 -24.38 6.09 -3.77
CA ARG A 81 -23.23 6.00 -2.86
C ARG A 81 -23.57 5.18 -1.62
N MET A 82 -22.59 4.44 -1.14
CA MET A 82 -22.68 3.77 0.16
C MET A 82 -22.98 4.79 1.27
N LYS A 83 -23.89 4.45 2.19
CA LYS A 83 -24.22 5.34 3.31
C LYS A 83 -23.03 5.44 4.26
N MET A 84 -22.85 6.60 4.89
CA MET A 84 -21.71 6.84 5.77
C MET A 84 -21.67 5.92 7.01
N GLU A 85 -22.85 5.47 7.48
CA GLU A 85 -22.96 4.43 8.52
C GLU A 85 -22.34 3.10 8.08
N ASP A 86 -22.57 2.72 6.82
CA ASP A 86 -22.03 1.50 6.22
C ASP A 86 -20.53 1.64 5.96
N VAL A 87 -20.09 2.79 5.45
CA VAL A 87 -18.66 3.10 5.24
C VAL A 87 -17.88 2.91 6.53
N THR A 88 -18.36 3.49 7.64
CA THR A 88 -17.68 3.40 8.94
C THR A 88 -17.60 1.96 9.43
N ARG A 89 -18.69 1.19 9.29
CA ARG A 89 -18.74 -0.23 9.65
C ARG A 89 -17.77 -1.07 8.83
N GLU A 90 -17.74 -0.90 7.51
CA GLU A 90 -16.83 -1.65 6.63
C GLU A 90 -15.37 -1.28 6.89
N LEU A 91 -15.05 0.00 7.12
CA LEU A 91 -13.68 0.41 7.47
C LEU A 91 -13.22 -0.19 8.81
N HIS A 92 -14.09 -0.23 9.82
CA HIS A 92 -13.78 -0.90 11.08
C HIS A 92 -13.55 -2.40 10.89
N ARG A 93 -14.39 -3.06 10.09
CA ARG A 93 -14.23 -4.47 9.75
C ARG A 93 -12.91 -4.73 9.04
N ILE A 94 -12.58 -3.95 8.00
CA ILE A 94 -11.32 -4.06 7.25
C ILE A 94 -10.13 -3.89 8.19
N LYS A 95 -10.17 -2.89 9.08
CA LYS A 95 -9.13 -2.67 10.10
C LYS A 95 -8.96 -3.88 11.01
N ASN A 96 -10.06 -4.43 11.53
CA ASN A 96 -10.01 -5.57 12.45
C ASN A 96 -9.51 -6.84 11.75
N ASP A 97 -9.97 -7.11 10.54
CA ASP A 97 -9.53 -8.24 9.71
C ASP A 97 -8.04 -8.11 9.38
N PHE A 98 -7.57 -6.89 9.07
CA PHE A 98 -6.16 -6.61 8.85
C PHE A 98 -5.33 -6.71 10.14
N LEU A 99 -5.83 -6.29 11.30
CA LEU A 99 -5.08 -6.41 12.56
C LEU A 99 -5.26 -7.79 13.23
N GLN A 100 -6.12 -8.66 12.68
CA GLN A 100 -6.56 -9.93 13.29
C GLN A 100 -7.12 -9.76 14.71
N VAL A 101 -7.66 -8.57 15.02
CA VAL A 101 -8.27 -8.28 16.31
C VAL A 101 -9.68 -8.86 16.29
N ARG A 102 -9.88 -9.98 16.97
CA ARG A 102 -11.22 -10.52 17.23
C ARG A 102 -11.84 -9.72 18.38
N ILE A 103 -12.74 -8.80 18.06
CA ILE A 103 -13.61 -8.21 19.07
C ILE A 103 -14.63 -9.30 19.42
N HIS A 104 -14.52 -9.91 20.61
CA HIS A 104 -15.57 -10.77 21.15
C HIS A 104 -16.77 -9.87 21.52
N GLU A 105 -17.94 -10.16 20.93
CA GLU A 105 -19.23 -9.72 21.45
C GLU A 105 -19.63 -10.53 22.70
#